data_AF-A0A7Y5T7G3-F1
#
_entry.id   AF-A0A7Y5T7G3-F1
#
_cell.length_a   1.000
_cell.length_b   1.000
_cell.length_c   1.000
_cell.angle_alpha   90.00
_cell.angle_beta   90.00
_cell.angle_gamma   90.00
#
_symmetry.space_group_name_H-M   'P 1'
#
loop_
_entity.id
_entity.type
_entity.pdbx_description
1 polymer ?
#
loop_
_entity_poly.entity_id
_entity_poly.type
_entity_poly.pdbx_seq_one_letter_code
_entity_poly.pdbx_strand_id
1 'polypeptide(L)'
;MDTAHQIEQQLTMLLRRNTKIHLSTTAGEVNLERSAYGIMCQLADEGPQRLGALAIAFGLDPSTITRQVQALEEIGLAERSTDPSDRRASILALTDQGREVLDSTRSRRRSRLREALSDWPGGDLADFGRLLKEFNASLDRLIEEER
;
A
#
# COMPACT_ATOMS: atom_id res chain seq x y z
N MET A 1 -32.68 -5.90 2.93
CA MET A 1 -31.51 -5.63 2.09
C MET A 1 -30.50 -6.72 2.37
N ASP A 2 -29.95 -7.33 1.34
CA ASP A 2 -28.91 -8.34 1.48
C ASP A 2 -27.65 -7.72 2.10
N THR A 3 -27.11 -8.34 3.15
CA THR A 3 -25.90 -7.89 3.85
C THR A 3 -24.72 -7.78 2.90
N ALA A 4 -24.64 -8.66 1.89
CA ALA A 4 -23.59 -8.61 0.87
C ALA A 4 -23.64 -7.31 0.04
N HIS A 5 -24.84 -6.87 -0.35
CA HIS A 5 -25.03 -5.63 -1.09
C HIS A 5 -24.64 -4.39 -0.26
N GLN A 6 -24.95 -4.38 1.03
CA GLN A 6 -24.52 -3.30 1.92
C GLN A 6 -22.99 -3.23 2.00
N ILE A 7 -22.30 -4.37 2.13
CA ILE A 7 -20.83 -4.44 2.16
C ILE A 7 -20.24 -3.93 0.84
N GLU A 8 -20.76 -4.38 -0.30
CA GLU A 8 -20.34 -3.95 -1.64
C GLU A 8 -20.43 -2.41 -1.82
N GLN A 9 -21.55 -1.81 -1.38
CA GLN A 9 -21.72 -0.37 -1.39
C GLN A 9 -20.70 0.36 -0.49
N GLN A 10 -20.48 -0.14 0.73
CA GLN A 10 -19.50 0.47 1.65
C GLN A 10 -18.06 0.36 1.13
N LEU A 11 -17.69 -0.75 0.50
CA LEU A 11 -16.39 -0.92 -0.14
C LEU A 11 -16.19 0.10 -1.26
N THR A 12 -17.20 0.29 -2.12
CA THR A 12 -17.16 1.30 -3.17
C THR A 12 -16.97 2.71 -2.61
N MET A 13 -17.70 3.05 -1.54
CA MET A 13 -17.55 4.34 -0.86
C MET A 13 -16.15 4.49 -0.23
N LEU A 14 -15.64 3.45 0.42
CA LEU A 14 -14.32 3.44 1.04
C LEU A 14 -13.23 3.68 0.00
N LEU A 15 -13.25 2.97 -1.13
CA LEU A 15 -12.26 3.14 -2.20
C LEU A 15 -12.25 4.58 -2.73
N ARG A 16 -13.42 5.16 -2.99
CA ARG A 16 -13.55 6.57 -3.45
C ARG A 16 -13.05 7.58 -2.41
N ARG A 17 -13.42 7.38 -1.14
CA ARG A 17 -13.00 8.26 -0.04
C ARG A 17 -11.51 8.15 0.24
N ASN A 18 -10.93 6.95 0.17
CA ASN A 18 -9.50 6.72 0.34
C ASN A 18 -8.69 7.48 -0.72
N THR A 19 -9.13 7.46 -1.98
CA THR A 19 -8.53 8.26 -3.06
C THR A 19 -8.58 9.76 -2.73
N LYS A 20 -9.72 10.28 -2.26
CA LYS A 20 -9.89 11.70 -1.94
C LYS A 20 -9.10 12.15 -0.70
N ILE A 21 -9.06 11.31 0.34
CA ILE A 21 -8.30 11.58 1.57
C ILE A 21 -6.81 11.65 1.26
N HIS A 22 -6.28 10.74 0.43
CA HIS A 22 -4.88 10.79 0.01
C HIS A 22 -4.55 12.05 -0.79
N LEU A 23 -5.41 12.48 -1.70
CA LEU A 23 -5.25 13.76 -2.43
C LEU A 23 -5.25 15.00 -1.52
N SER A 24 -5.71 14.90 -0.26
CA SER A 24 -5.73 15.99 0.73
C SER A 24 -4.66 15.86 1.83
N THR A 25 -3.95 14.73 1.88
CA THR A 25 -2.85 14.48 2.85
C THR A 25 -1.50 15.05 2.37
N THR A 26 -1.51 15.57 1.15
CA THR A 26 -0.42 16.04 0.27
C THR A 26 0.07 17.46 0.53
N ALA A 27 -0.51 18.19 1.49
CA ALA A 27 0.00 19.49 1.89
C ALA A 27 1.17 19.32 2.87
N GLY A 28 2.38 19.10 2.34
CA GLY A 28 3.63 19.12 3.10
C GLY A 28 4.33 17.78 3.20
N GLU A 29 5.49 17.72 2.55
CA GLU A 29 6.54 16.69 2.53
C GLU A 29 6.23 15.42 1.71
N VAL A 30 6.93 15.35 0.58
CA VAL A 30 7.01 14.28 -0.44
C VAL A 30 5.66 13.74 -0.94
N ASN A 31 5.32 14.12 -2.17
CA ASN A 31 4.13 13.66 -2.88
C ASN A 31 4.27 12.19 -3.30
N LEU A 32 4.11 11.27 -2.34
CA LEU A 32 4.04 9.84 -2.62
C LEU A 32 2.67 9.53 -3.22
N GLU A 33 2.63 9.27 -4.53
CA GLU A 33 1.46 8.67 -5.16
C GLU A 33 1.04 7.40 -4.39
N ARG A 34 -0.27 7.11 -4.35
CA ARG A 34 -0.84 5.96 -3.60
C ARG A 34 -0.10 4.66 -3.88
N SER A 35 0.27 4.46 -5.15
CA SER A 35 0.99 3.29 -5.63
C SER A 35 2.44 3.24 -5.13
N ALA A 36 3.15 4.37 -5.14
CA ALA A 36 4.49 4.49 -4.61
C ALA A 36 4.55 4.17 -3.10
N TYR A 37 3.61 4.71 -2.31
CA TYR A 37 3.49 4.35 -0.88
C TYR A 37 3.21 2.85 -0.68
N GLY A 38 2.38 2.25 -1.54
CA GLY A 38 2.10 0.81 -1.50
C GLY A 38 3.38 -0.01 -1.69
N ILE A 39 4.15 0.29 -2.74
CA ILE A 39 5.44 -0.35 -3.01
C ILE A 39 6.40 -0.19 -1.83
N MET A 40 6.48 1.00 -1.25
CA MET A 40 7.34 1.22 -0.08
C MET A 40 6.91 0.37 1.13
N CYS A 41 5.61 0.22 1.39
CA CYS A 41 5.13 -0.67 2.44
C CYS A 41 5.53 -2.13 2.17
N GLN A 42 5.33 -2.59 0.94
CA GLN A 42 5.71 -3.95 0.53
C GLN A 42 7.20 -4.21 0.78
N LEU A 43 8.07 -3.29 0.34
CA LEU A 43 9.52 -3.42 0.53
C LEU A 43 9.94 -3.33 1.99
N ALA A 44 9.22 -2.57 2.81
CA ALA A 44 9.49 -2.49 4.24
C ALA A 44 9.08 -3.77 4.98
N ASP A 45 7.97 -4.38 4.58
CA ASP A 45 7.38 -5.53 5.26
C ASP A 45 7.99 -6.86 4.76
N GLU A 46 8.33 -6.98 3.48
CA GLU A 46 8.85 -8.19 2.85
C GLU A 46 10.35 -8.10 2.44
N GLY A 47 10.96 -6.92 2.58
CA GLY A 47 12.36 -6.68 2.20
C GLY A 47 12.55 -6.36 0.71
N PRO A 48 13.80 -6.32 0.22
CA PRO A 48 14.10 -6.04 -1.19
C PRO A 48 13.48 -7.06 -2.15
N GLN A 49 12.87 -6.60 -3.24
CA GLN A 49 12.14 -7.46 -4.17
C GLN A 49 12.47 -7.18 -5.63
N ARG A 50 12.35 -8.21 -6.48
CA ARG A 50 12.44 -8.07 -7.93
C ARG A 50 11.31 -7.20 -8.46
N LEU A 51 11.59 -6.33 -9.44
CA LEU A 51 10.56 -5.50 -10.08
C LEU A 51 9.43 -6.34 -10.71
N GLY A 52 9.75 -7.49 -11.28
CA GLY A 52 8.74 -8.40 -11.82
C GLY A 52 7.83 -9.00 -10.74
N ALA A 53 8.37 -9.28 -9.55
CA ALA A 53 7.57 -9.75 -8.41
C ALA A 53 6.66 -8.62 -7.88
N LEU A 54 7.17 -7.39 -7.81
CA LEU A 54 6.35 -6.22 -7.47
C LEU A 54 5.22 -5.99 -8.49
N ALA A 55 5.49 -6.14 -9.79
CA ALA A 55 4.45 -6.03 -10.82
C ALA A 55 3.30 -7.03 -10.57
N ILE A 56 3.65 -8.28 -10.30
CA ILE A 56 2.69 -9.36 -10.02
C ILE A 56 1.92 -9.11 -8.72
N ALA A 57 2.61 -8.71 -7.64
CA ALA A 57 1.99 -8.45 -6.34
C ALA A 57 0.96 -7.32 -6.41
N PHE A 58 1.24 -6.27 -7.17
CA PHE A 58 0.37 -5.11 -7.31
C PHE A 58 -0.64 -5.23 -8.47
N GLY A 59 -0.61 -6.32 -9.25
CA GLY A 59 -1.45 -6.48 -10.45
C GLY A 59 -1.20 -5.40 -11.50
N LEU A 60 0.03 -4.89 -11.58
CA LEU A 60 0.43 -3.83 -12.49
C LEU A 60 1.20 -4.41 -13.68
N ASP A 61 1.05 -3.77 -14.84
CA ASP A 61 1.89 -4.08 -15.98
C ASP A 61 3.35 -3.63 -15.75
N PRO A 62 4.34 -4.25 -16.43
CA PRO A 62 5.75 -3.92 -16.26
C PRO A 62 6.12 -2.46 -16.53
N SER A 63 5.39 -1.76 -17.41
CA SER A 63 5.67 -0.35 -17.72
C SER A 63 5.22 0.56 -16.58
N THR A 64 4.06 0.25 -15.98
CA THR A 64 3.53 1.01 -14.84
C THR A 64 4.39 0.82 -13.59
N ILE A 65 4.82 -0.41 -13.27
CA ILE A 65 5.72 -0.60 -12.12
C ILE A 65 7.04 0.14 -12.35
N THR A 66 7.61 0.08 -13.56
CA THR A 66 8.89 0.73 -13.86
C THR A 66 8.80 2.24 -13.67
N ARG A 67 7.72 2.88 -14.13
CA ARG A 67 7.50 4.32 -13.94
C ARG A 67 7.39 4.70 -12.45
N GLN A 68 6.69 3.91 -11.65
CA GLN A 68 6.54 4.17 -10.22
C GLN A 68 7.85 3.98 -9.46
N VAL A 69 8.64 2.97 -9.85
CA VAL A 69 9.96 2.74 -9.29
C VAL A 69 10.92 3.87 -9.65
N GLN A 70 10.94 4.31 -10.90
CA GLN A 70 11.73 5.47 -11.33
C GLN A 70 11.38 6.72 -10.53
N ALA A 71 10.09 6.99 -10.30
CA ALA A 71 9.66 8.12 -9.49
C ALA A 71 10.18 8.04 -8.05
N LEU A 72 10.27 6.85 -7.45
CA LEU A 72 10.85 6.64 -6.11
C LEU A 72 12.38 6.81 -6.10
N GLU A 73 13.06 6.36 -7.16
CA GLU A 73 14.51 6.51 -7.35
C GLU A 73 14.89 7.99 -7.51
N GLU A 74 14.14 8.75 -8.33
CA GLU A 74 14.38 10.17 -8.61
C GLU A 74 14.33 11.06 -7.35
N ILE A 75 13.51 10.68 -6.37
CA ILE A 75 13.38 11.37 -5.09
C ILE A 75 14.22 10.73 -3.96
N GLY A 76 15.03 9.73 -4.29
CA GLY A 76 15.99 9.09 -3.36
C GLY A 76 15.37 8.19 -2.29
N LEU A 77 14.12 7.74 -2.45
CA LEU A 77 13.44 6.90 -1.47
C LEU A 77 13.61 5.40 -1.72
N ALA A 78 14.03 5.02 -2.92
CA ALA A 78 14.36 3.64 -3.26
C ALA A 78 15.60 3.60 -4.14
N GLU A 79 16.30 2.47 -4.10
CA GLU A 79 17.46 2.21 -4.93
C GLU A 79 17.35 0.86 -5.61
N ARG A 80 17.80 0.81 -6.86
CA ARG A 80 17.78 -0.40 -7.68
C ARG A 80 19.18 -0.97 -7.83
N SER A 81 19.28 -2.28 -7.70
CA SER A 81 20.50 -3.04 -7.96
C SER A 81 20.21 -4.21 -8.92
N THR A 82 21.26 -4.72 -9.55
CA THR A 82 21.18 -5.95 -10.35
C THR A 82 21.03 -7.15 -9.42
N ASP A 83 20.16 -8.10 -9.77
CA ASP A 83 20.05 -9.34 -9.02
C ASP A 83 21.34 -10.18 -9.17
N PRO A 84 22.01 -10.58 -8.07
CA PRO A 84 23.21 -11.41 -8.12
C PRO A 84 23.01 -12.78 -8.79
N SER A 85 21.79 -13.31 -8.73
CA SER A 85 21.42 -14.62 -9.29
C SER A 85 20.94 -14.54 -10.74
N ASP A 86 20.48 -13.38 -11.20
CA ASP A 86 20.04 -13.15 -12.58
C ASP A 86 20.32 -11.69 -13.01
N ARG A 87 21.36 -11.49 -13.82
CA ARG A 87 21.75 -10.15 -14.27
C ARG A 87 20.70 -9.43 -15.11
N ARG A 88 19.67 -10.14 -15.60
CA ARG A 88 18.55 -9.54 -16.34
C ARG A 88 17.47 -8.99 -15.40
N ALA A 89 17.47 -9.41 -14.15
CA ALA A 89 16.53 -8.94 -13.13
C ALA A 89 17.10 -7.77 -12.34
N SER A 90 16.21 -6.86 -11.96
CA SER A 90 16.50 -5.75 -11.05
C SER A 90 15.79 -5.97 -9.73
N ILE A 91 16.50 -5.73 -8.63
CA ILE A 91 15.99 -5.71 -7.26
C ILE A 91 15.82 -4.27 -6.83
N LEU A 92 14.70 -3.96 -6.18
CA LEU A 92 14.43 -2.68 -5.56
C LEU A 92 14.52 -2.81 -4.04
N ALA A 93 15.18 -1.86 -3.40
CA ALA A 93 15.24 -1.73 -1.95
C ALA A 93 14.88 -0.30 -1.52
N LEU A 94 14.39 -0.13 -0.30
CA LEU A 94 14.28 1.20 0.30
C LEU A 94 15.66 1.68 0.74
N THR A 95 15.95 2.95 0.45
CA THR A 95 17.07 3.68 1.07
C THR A 95 16.74 3.97 2.54
N ASP A 96 17.73 4.40 3.31
CA ASP A 96 17.50 4.85 4.70
C ASP A 96 16.52 6.02 4.75
N GLN A 97 16.68 7.00 3.85
CA GLN A 97 15.72 8.11 3.67
C GLN A 97 14.32 7.60 3.32
N GLY A 98 14.23 6.58 2.45
CA GLY A 98 12.98 5.90 2.12
C GLY A 98 12.26 5.34 3.34
N ARG A 99 13.00 4.70 4.24
CA ARG A 99 12.46 4.15 5.49
C ARG A 99 11.96 5.24 6.42
N GLU A 100 12.73 6.31 6.61
CA GLU A 100 12.34 7.45 7.45
C GLU A 100 11.06 8.14 6.94
N VAL A 101 10.98 8.38 5.63
CA VAL A 101 9.78 8.96 5.00
C VAL A 101 8.58 8.01 5.13
N LEU A 102 8.78 6.71 4.97
CA LEU A 102 7.72 5.73 5.16
C LEU A 102 7.19 5.74 6.60
N ASP A 103 8.08 5.74 7.58
CA ASP A 103 7.72 5.69 9.00
C ASP A 103 6.98 6.95 9.46
N SER A 104 7.45 8.13 9.03
CA SER A 104 6.75 9.40 9.27
C SER A 104 5.36 9.41 8.62
N THR A 105 5.24 8.90 7.39
CA THR A 105 3.97 8.78 6.68
C THR A 105 3.02 7.79 7.36
N ARG A 106 3.52 6.62 7.78
CA ARG A 106 2.76 5.61 8.55
C ARG A 106 2.23 6.21 9.84
N SER A 107 3.06 6.97 10.57
CA SER A 107 2.67 7.65 11.80
C SER A 107 1.55 8.67 11.59
N ARG A 108 1.67 9.53 10.56
CA ARG A 108 0.63 10.51 10.18
C ARG A 108 -0.68 9.81 9.82
N ARG A 109 -0.63 8.77 8.98
CA ARG A 109 -1.81 7.99 8.57
C ARG A 109 -2.49 7.32 9.75
N ARG A 110 -1.72 6.69 10.64
CA ARG A 110 -2.25 6.03 11.85
C ARG A 110 -2.90 7.04 12.78
N SER A 111 -2.34 8.23 12.92
CA SER A 111 -2.90 9.29 13.77
C SER A 111 -4.25 9.77 13.22
N ARG A 112 -4.36 10.03 11.91
CA ARG A 112 -5.64 10.39 11.25
C ARG A 112 -6.68 9.29 11.36
N LEU A 113 -6.27 8.02 11.24
CA LEU A 113 -7.19 6.90 11.39
C LEU A 113 -7.73 6.81 12.83
N ARG A 114 -6.87 7.04 13.84
CA ARG A 114 -7.32 7.11 15.25
C ARG A 114 -8.29 8.25 15.49
N GLU A 115 -8.03 9.42 14.91
CA GLU A 115 -8.95 10.56 15.00
C GLU A 115 -10.31 10.24 14.35
N ALA A 116 -10.32 9.65 13.15
CA ALA A 116 -11.55 9.27 12.47
C ALA A 116 -12.37 8.18 13.21
N LEU A 117 -11.72 7.44 14.13
CA LEU A 117 -12.31 6.36 14.92
C LEU A 117 -12.40 6.71 16.41
N SER A 118 -12.18 7.98 16.79
CA SER A 118 -12.10 8.38 18.21
C SER A 118 -13.39 8.13 18.98
N ASP A 119 -14.51 8.20 18.29
CA ASP A 119 -15.85 8.10 18.88
C ASP A 119 -16.37 6.66 18.91
N TRP A 120 -15.58 5.71 18.42
CA TRP A 120 -15.96 4.30 18.41
C TRP A 120 -15.76 3.69 19.80
N PRO A 121 -16.70 2.85 20.27
CA PRO A 121 -16.45 1.99 21.42
C PRO A 121 -15.20 1.14 21.20
N GLY A 122 -14.41 0.91 22.25
CA GLY A 122 -13.16 0.14 22.15
C GLY A 122 -13.36 -1.29 21.63
N GLY A 123 -14.51 -1.91 21.92
CA GLY A 123 -14.90 -3.22 21.40
C GLY A 123 -15.08 -3.19 19.87
N ASP A 124 -15.86 -2.23 19.37
CA ASP A 124 -16.15 -2.08 17.94
C ASP A 124 -14.87 -1.83 17.12
N LEU A 125 -13.93 -1.05 17.65
CA LEU A 125 -12.63 -0.81 16.99
C LEU A 125 -11.81 -2.10 16.87
N ALA A 126 -11.75 -2.90 17.94
CA ALA A 126 -11.04 -4.17 17.94
C ALA A 126 -11.69 -5.18 16.99
N ASP A 127 -13.02 -5.27 17.01
CA ASP A 127 -13.79 -6.14 16.13
C ASP A 127 -13.67 -5.75 14.67
N PHE A 128 -13.72 -4.45 14.35
CA PHE A 128 -13.51 -3.98 12.99
C PHE A 128 -12.11 -4.31 12.47
N GLY A 129 -11.08 -4.14 13.30
CA GLY A 129 -9.72 -4.55 12.94
C GLY A 129 -9.59 -6.04 12.63
N ARG A 130 -10.24 -6.90 13.45
CA ARG A 130 -10.27 -8.35 13.24
C ARG A 130 -11.03 -8.72 11.96
N LEU A 131 -12.25 -8.20 11.79
CA LEU A 131 -13.10 -8.48 10.63
C LEU A 131 -12.48 -7.99 9.32
N LEU A 132 -11.83 -6.82 9.33
CA LEU A 132 -11.13 -6.30 8.16
C LEU A 132 -9.95 -7.19 7.75
N LYS A 133 -9.22 -7.74 8.74
CA LYS A 133 -8.14 -8.71 8.47
C LYS A 133 -8.69 -10.01 7.88
N GLU A 134 -9.75 -10.57 8.45
CA GLU A 134 -10.40 -11.79 7.94
C GLU A 134 -10.97 -11.57 6.52
N PHE A 135 -11.52 -10.39 6.26
CA PHE A 135 -12.01 -10.00 4.94
C PHE A 135 -10.89 -9.92 3.91
N ASN A 136 -9.77 -9.24 4.21
CA ASN A 136 -8.62 -9.18 3.32
C ASN A 136 -8.06 -10.57 3.00
N ALA A 137 -7.89 -11.44 4.01
CA ALA A 137 -7.44 -12.81 3.79
C ALA A 137 -8.40 -13.62 2.91
N SER A 138 -9.69 -13.28 2.90
CA SER A 138 -10.68 -13.90 2.02
C SER A 138 -10.59 -13.40 0.58
N LEU A 139 -10.24 -12.12 0.39
CA LEU A 139 -9.96 -11.57 -0.94
C LEU A 139 -8.67 -12.15 -1.52
N ASP A 140 -7.63 -12.33 -0.71
CA ASP A 140 -6.37 -12.93 -1.17
C ASP A 140 -6.60 -14.33 -1.75
N ARG A 141 -7.40 -15.17 -1.06
CA ARG A 141 -7.78 -16.50 -1.56
C ARG A 141 -8.56 -16.44 -2.87
N LEU A 142 -9.49 -15.50 -3.00
CA LEU A 142 -10.26 -15.31 -4.23
C LEU A 142 -9.36 -14.93 -5.42
N ILE A 143 -8.39 -14.03 -5.19
CA ILE A 143 -7.44 -13.60 -6.23
C ILE A 143 -6.50 -14.74 -6.64
N GLU A 144 -6.12 -15.61 -5.70
CA GLU A 144 -5.32 -16.81 -5.97
C GLU A 144 -6.09 -17.86 -6.79
N GLU A 145 -7.40 -18.03 -6.52
CA GLU A 145 -8.26 -18.96 -7.26
C GLU A 145 -8.54 -18.53 -8.72
N GLU A 146 -8.45 -17.22 -9.01
CA GLU A 146 -8.66 -16.65 -10.34
C GLU A 146 -7.38 -16.62 -11.23
N ARG A 147 -6.22 -17.04 -10.69
CA ARG A 147 -4.91 -17.06 -11.37
C ARG A 147 -4.54 -18.43 -11.95
#